data_AF-A0A940XH14-F1
#
_entry.id   AF-A0A940XH14-F1
#
_cell.length_a   1.000
_cell.length_b   1.000
_cell.length_c   1.000
_cell.angle_alpha   90.00
_cell.angle_beta   90.00
_cell.angle_gamma   90.00
#
_symmetry.space_group_name_H-M   'P 1'
#
loop_
_entity.id
_entity.type
_entity.pdbx_description
1 polymer ?
#
loop_
_entity_poly.entity_id
_entity_poly.type
_entity_poly.pdbx_seq_one_letter_code
_entity_poly.pdbx_strand_id
1 'polypeptide(L)'
;MSVTLNRSLGVQRNKLLRYKLIKELYQKSVQEHPYTPTTKILEIYIVPIYPISRTTLYEILCTSVTTELKEVETAIEQQRLLKATQTQLFA
;
A
#
# COMPACT_ATOMS: atom_id res chain seq x y z
N MET A 1 -4.07 -17.57 -20.54
CA MET A 1 -4.58 -16.87 -19.34
C MET A 1 -4.06 -15.43 -19.34
N SER A 2 -4.84 -14.43 -19.76
CA SER A 2 -4.38 -13.03 -19.92
C SER A 2 -5.04 -12.02 -18.94
N VAL A 3 -5.81 -12.50 -17.97
CA VAL A 3 -6.56 -11.67 -17.00
C VAL A 3 -5.74 -11.32 -15.75
N THR A 4 -4.50 -11.83 -15.63
CA THR A 4 -3.75 -11.84 -14.35
C THR A 4 -3.04 -10.53 -14.01
N LEU A 5 -2.38 -9.86 -14.97
CA LEU A 5 -1.51 -8.71 -14.69
C LEU A 5 -2.26 -7.46 -14.19
N ASN A 6 -3.44 -7.16 -14.75
CA ASN A 6 -4.22 -5.99 -14.31
C ASN A 6 -4.76 -6.16 -12.89
N ARG A 7 -5.22 -7.38 -12.56
CA ARG A 7 -5.76 -7.68 -11.23
C ARG A 7 -4.65 -7.70 -10.18
N SER A 8 -3.49 -8.26 -10.50
CA SER A 8 -2.35 -8.29 -9.57
C SER A 8 -1.84 -6.89 -9.24
N LEU A 9 -1.70 -6.00 -10.25
CA LEU A 9 -1.31 -4.61 -10.03
C LEU A 9 -2.34 -3.84 -9.19
N GLY A 10 -3.63 -4.03 -9.45
CA GLY A 10 -4.70 -3.43 -8.65
C GLY A 10 -4.69 -3.89 -7.19
N VAL A 11 -4.46 -5.18 -6.94
CA VAL A 11 -4.32 -5.74 -5.60
C VAL A 11 -3.10 -5.17 -4.89
N GLN A 12 -1.95 -5.09 -5.58
CA GLN A 12 -0.72 -4.54 -5.03
C GLN A 12 -0.90 -3.05 -4.68
N ARG A 13 -1.49 -2.25 -5.57
CA ARG A 13 -1.83 -0.85 -5.32
C ARG A 13 -2.67 -0.70 -4.06
N ASN A 14 -3.75 -1.47 -3.94
CA ASN A 14 -4.64 -1.42 -2.79
C ASN A 14 -3.95 -1.86 -1.50
N LYS A 15 -3.06 -2.85 -1.55
CA LYS A 15 -2.23 -3.26 -0.40
C LYS A 15 -1.36 -2.09 0.07
N LEU A 16 -0.65 -1.46 -0.85
CA LEU A 16 0.25 -0.34 -0.54
C LEU A 16 -0.48 0.89 -0.03
N LEU A 17 -1.68 1.19 -0.54
CA LEU A 17 -2.52 2.27 -0.02
C LEU A 17 -2.93 2.02 1.44
N ARG A 18 -3.28 0.78 1.82
CA ARG A 18 -3.55 0.44 3.22
C ARG A 18 -2.30 0.60 4.08
N TYR A 19 -1.15 0.17 3.56
CA TYR A 19 0.14 0.30 4.25
C TYR A 19 0.47 1.77 4.52
N LYS A 20 0.19 2.66 3.55
CA LYS A 20 0.34 4.11 3.72
C LYS A 20 -0.51 4.63 4.89
N LEU A 21 -1.80 4.33 4.90
CA LEU A 21 -2.73 4.80 5.94
C LEU A 21 -2.31 4.33 7.35
N ILE A 22 -1.91 3.06 7.47
CA ILE A 22 -1.45 2.49 8.75
C ILE A 22 -0.14 3.15 9.20
N LYS A 23 0.79 3.38 8.26
CA LYS A 23 2.08 4.03 8.54
C LYS A 23 1.91 5.47 9.00
N GLU A 24 0.99 6.22 8.39
CA GLU A 24 0.63 7.58 8.80
C GLU A 24 -0.01 7.58 10.20
N LEU A 25 -0.94 6.66 10.48
CA LEU A 25 -1.53 6.50 11.80
C LEU A 25 -0.48 6.15 12.87
N TYR A 26 0.46 5.27 12.55
CA TYR A 26 1.58 4.93 13.43
C TYR A 26 2.46 6.14 13.70
N GLN A 27 2.84 6.90 12.67
CA GLN A 27 3.66 8.10 12.84
C GLN A 27 2.97 9.15 13.71
N LYS A 28 1.67 9.37 13.48
CA LYS A 28 0.86 10.28 14.30
C LYS A 28 0.82 9.85 15.76
N SER A 29 0.54 8.57 16.03
CA SER A 29 0.49 8.05 17.40
C SER A 29 1.85 8.07 18.11
N VAL A 30 2.97 7.87 17.39
CA VAL A 30 4.32 8.06 17.94
C VAL A 30 4.60 9.53 18.27
N GLN A 31 4.15 10.47 17.43
CA GLN A 31 4.31 11.91 17.70
C GLN A 31 3.49 12.35 18.91
N GLU A 32 2.26 11.86 19.05
CA GLU A 32 1.39 12.15 20.20
C GLU A 32 1.86 11.47 21.49
N HIS A 33 2.49 10.29 21.37
CA HIS A 33 2.89 9.46 22.51
C HIS A 33 4.33 8.93 22.38
N PRO A 34 5.37 9.79 22.45
CA PRO A 34 6.75 9.46 22.10
C PRO A 34 7.42 8.41 23.01
N TYR A 35 6.95 8.25 24.25
CA TYR A 35 7.48 7.27 25.20
C TYR A 35 6.71 5.95 25.22
N THR A 36 5.70 5.80 24.35
CA THR A 36 4.88 4.59 24.30
C THR A 36 5.54 3.55 23.41
N PRO A 37 5.73 2.31 23.89
CA PRO A 37 6.32 1.26 23.08
C PRO A 37 5.43 0.91 21.88
N THR A 38 6.05 0.56 20.75
CA THR A 38 5.37 0.18 19.50
C THR A 38 4.27 -0.87 19.70
N THR A 39 4.46 -1.81 20.63
CA THR A 39 3.46 -2.84 20.97
C THR A 39 2.18 -2.23 21.55
N LYS A 40 2.29 -1.23 22.43
CA LYS A 40 1.15 -0.52 22.99
C LYS A 40 0.52 0.42 21.97
N ILE A 41 1.33 1.04 21.12
CA ILE A 41 0.81 1.83 19.99
C ILE A 41 -0.05 0.96 19.07
N LEU A 42 0.44 -0.23 18.73
CA LEU A 42 -0.30 -1.20 17.94
C LEU A 42 -1.62 -1.58 18.62
N GLU A 43 -1.57 -2.02 19.88
CA GLU A 43 -2.73 -2.51 20.63
C GLU A 43 -3.83 -1.46 20.81
N ILE A 44 -3.45 -0.22 21.15
CA ILE A 44 -4.38 0.83 21.58
C ILE A 44 -4.88 1.67 20.40
N TYR A 45 -4.02 1.98 19.42
CA TYR A 45 -4.35 2.97 18.38
C TYR A 45 -4.54 2.37 17.00
N ILE A 46 -3.84 1.27 16.69
CA ILE A 46 -3.87 0.69 15.33
C ILE A 46 -4.87 -0.46 15.25
N VAL A 47 -4.77 -1.47 16.12
CA VAL A 47 -5.60 -2.70 16.09
C VAL A 47 -7.11 -2.41 16.10
N PRO A 48 -7.63 -1.42 16.88
CA PRO A 48 -9.06 -1.12 16.85
C PRO A 48 -9.59 -0.62 15.51
N ILE A 49 -8.73 -0.05 14.67
CA ILE A 49 -9.09 0.50 13.35
C ILE A 49 -8.68 -0.47 12.23
N TYR A 50 -7.48 -1.04 12.35
CA TYR A 50 -6.88 -1.95 11.40
C TYR A 50 -6.45 -3.24 12.13
N PRO A 51 -7.24 -4.32 12.02
CA PRO A 51 -6.93 -5.57 12.70
C PRO A 51 -5.74 -6.25 12.02
N ILE A 52 -4.53 -5.87 12.43
CA ILE A 52 -3.27 -6.38 11.90
C ILE A 52 -2.42 -7.00 13.01
N SER A 53 -1.56 -7.92 12.61
CA SER A 53 -0.59 -8.50 13.53
C SER A 53 0.61 -7.59 13.72
N ARG A 54 1.38 -7.86 14.79
CA ARG A 54 2.65 -7.15 15.03
C ARG A 54 3.66 -7.35 13.91
N THR A 55 3.72 -8.54 13.31
CA THR A 55 4.61 -8.83 12.19
C THR A 55 4.22 -8.02 10.96
N THR A 56 2.92 -7.89 10.68
CA THR A 56 2.41 -7.03 9.60
C THR A 56 2.75 -5.56 9.84
N LEU A 57 2.65 -5.06 11.07
CA LEU A 57 3.07 -3.69 11.38
C LEU A 57 4.55 -3.48 11.04
N TYR A 58 5.43 -4.38 11.46
CA TYR A 58 6.86 -4.27 11.12
C TYR A 58 7.11 -4.35 9.61
N GLU A 59 6.42 -5.23 8.89
CA GLU A 59 6.46 -5.27 7.43
C GLU A 59 6.14 -3.89 6.85
N ILE A 60 5.01 -3.28 7.25
CA ILE A 60 4.56 -1.95 6.80
C ILE A 60 5.61 -0.87 7.09
N LEU A 61 6.24 -0.91 8.27
CA LEU A 61 7.25 0.07 8.65
C LEU A 61 8.52 -0.05 7.79
N CYS A 62 8.92 -1.27 7.46
CA CYS A 62 10.08 -1.57 6.62
C CYS A 62 9.81 -1.40 5.11
N THR A 63 8.55 -1.49 4.65
CA THR A 63 8.19 -1.27 3.24
C THR A 63 8.40 0.20 2.84
N SER A 64 9.07 0.42 1.70
CA SER A 64 9.19 1.73 1.06
C SER A 64 7.92 2.05 0.26
N VAL A 65 6.81 2.24 0.98
CA VAL A 65 5.47 2.41 0.40
C VAL A 65 5.40 3.49 -0.67
N THR A 66 6.15 4.59 -0.52
CA THR A 66 6.17 5.71 -1.47
C THR A 66 6.79 5.34 -2.81
N THR A 67 7.91 4.60 -2.80
CA THR A 67 8.58 4.18 -4.04
C THR A 67 7.77 3.09 -4.74
N GLU A 68 7.30 2.09 -3.98
CA GLU A 68 6.53 0.98 -4.52
C GLU A 68 5.19 1.44 -5.09
N LEU A 69 4.51 2.42 -4.47
CA LEU A 69 3.29 2.99 -5.03
C LEU A 69 3.54 3.65 -6.38
N LYS A 70 4.62 4.44 -6.48
CA LYS A 70 4.98 5.13 -7.72
C LYS A 70 5.27 4.12 -8.83
N GLU A 71 6.01 3.06 -8.53
CA GLU A 71 6.30 1.98 -9.48
C GLU A 71 5.02 1.30 -9.97
N VAL A 72 4.12 0.94 -9.05
CA VAL A 72 2.84 0.31 -9.41
C VAL A 72 1.95 1.25 -10.23
N GLU A 73 1.91 2.54 -9.91
CA GLU A 73 1.13 3.52 -10.65
C GLU A 73 1.68 3.73 -12.07
N THR A 74 3.00 3.85 -12.21
CA THR A 74 3.64 3.94 -13.54
C THR A 74 3.41 2.69 -14.38
N ALA A 75 3.45 1.49 -13.79
CA ALA A 75 3.16 0.25 -14.49
C ALA A 75 1.71 0.18 -14.97
N ILE A 76 0.76 0.66 -14.15
CA ILE A 76 -0.67 0.76 -14.53
C ILE A 76 -0.85 1.76 -15.68
N GLU A 77 -0.19 2.91 -15.64
CA GLU A 77 -0.24 3.91 -16.71
C GLU A 77 0.33 3.38 -18.03
N GLN A 78 1.51 2.77 -17.99
CA GLN A 78 2.11 2.13 -19.17
C GLN A 78 1.19 1.08 -19.78
N GLN A 79 0.55 0.26 -18.95
CA GLN A 79 -0.43 -0.73 -19.41
C GLN A 79 -1.67 -0.10 -20.04
N ARG A 80 -2.15 1.04 -19.53
CA ARG A 80 -3.26 1.78 -20.14
C ARG A 80 -2.89 2.35 -21.51
N LEU A 81 -1.70 2.93 -21.64
CA LEU A 81 -1.20 3.48 -22.90
C LEU A 81 -1.07 2.39 -23.97
N LEU A 82 -0.49 1.23 -23.62
CA LEU A 82 -0.36 0.08 -24.53
C LEU A 82 -1.71 -0.45 -25.02
N LYS A 83 -2.74 -0.43 -24.16
CA LYS A 83 -4.10 -0.82 -24.56
C LYS A 83 -4.72 0.21 -25.51
N ALA A 84 -4.52 1.51 -25.23
CA ALA A 84 -5.04 2.57 -26.08
C ALA A 84 -4.43 2.53 -27.49
N THR A 85 -3.13 2.30 -27.61
CA THR A 85 -2.46 2.17 -28.91
C THR A 85 -2.89 0.91 -29.66
N GLN A 86 -3.08 -0.22 -28.96
CA GLN A 86 -3.65 -1.42 -29.58
C GLN A 86 -5.05 -1.15 -30.14
N THR A 87 -5.95 -0.54 -29.36
CA THR A 87 -7.31 -0.23 -29.84
C THR A 87 -7.32 0.66 -31.08
N GLN A 88 -6.39 1.62 -31.18
CA GLN A 88 -6.26 2.50 -32.34
C GLN A 88 -5.74 1.80 -33.60
N LEU A 89 -4.94 0.73 -33.46
CA LEU A 89 -4.41 -0.04 -34.59
C LEU A 89 -5.42 -1.03 -35.17
N PHE A 90 -6.46 -1.38 -34.41
CA PHE A 90 -7.50 -2.33 -34.82
C PHE A 90 -8.87 -1.66 -35.11
N ALA A 91 -8.93 -0.33 -35.08
CA ALA A 91 -10.08 0.49 -35.47
C ALA A 91 -9.86 1.09 -36.86
#